data_AF-A0A0K0EGP3-F1
#
_entry.id   AF-A0A0K0EGP3-F1
#
_cell.length_a   1.000
_cell.length_b   1.000
_cell.length_c   1.000
_cell.angle_alpha   90.00
_cell.angle_beta   90.00
_cell.angle_gamma   90.00
#
_symmetry.space_group_name_H-M   'P 1'
#
loop_
_entity.id
_entity.type
_entity.pdbx_description
1 polymer ?
#
loop_
_entity_poly.entity_id
_entity_poly.type
_entity_poly.pdbx_seq_one_letter_code
_entity_poly.pdbx_strand_id
1 'polypeptide(L)'
;MCECATPIDYECDKEVMANKAVEGLILKGIIKQEQVETVFSILLPYGYPIPSVERDSELKRAHESLEKNQIYSRGRFGGWKYEVSNQDHVFMQGKEIIDRILLNEPEKMYKTGINYDRAEA
;
A
#
# COMPACT_ATOMS: atom_id res chain seq x y z
N MET A 1 17.11 8.01 6.93
CA MET A 1 15.70 7.62 7.08
C MET A 1 15.68 6.23 7.67
N CYS A 2 14.91 6.02 8.73
CA CYS A 2 14.73 4.70 9.35
C CYS A 2 13.26 4.32 9.24
N GLU A 3 12.98 3.09 8.82
CA GLU A 3 11.64 2.53 8.77
C GLU A 3 11.56 1.37 9.76
N CYS A 4 10.57 1.43 10.66
CA CYS A 4 10.35 0.41 11.67
C CYS A 4 8.94 -0.15 11.49
N ALA A 5 8.84 -1.40 11.04
CA ALA A 5 7.55 -2.08 10.92
C ALA A 5 7.13 -2.66 12.26
N THR A 6 5.85 -2.53 12.60
CA THR A 6 5.25 -3.09 13.81
C THR A 6 4.07 -4.00 13.44
N PRO A 7 3.78 -5.04 14.22
CA PRO A 7 2.50 -5.74 14.17
C PRO A 7 1.31 -4.80 14.39
N ILE A 8 0.11 -5.21 13.98
CA ILE A 8 -1.10 -4.38 14.05
C ILE A 8 -1.58 -4.13 15.49
N ASP A 9 -1.31 -5.07 16.39
CA ASP A 9 -1.65 -5.06 17.81
C ASP A 9 -0.54 -4.49 18.69
N TYR A 10 0.54 -4.00 18.08
CA TYR A 10 1.63 -3.37 18.80
C TYR A 10 1.30 -1.91 19.13
N GLU A 11 1.15 -1.60 20.41
CA GLU A 11 1.03 -0.22 20.87
C GLU A 11 2.37 0.50 20.68
N CYS A 12 2.42 1.36 19.66
CA CYS A 12 3.64 2.04 19.25
C CYS A 12 3.71 3.45 19.83
N ASP A 13 4.64 3.67 20.76
CA ASP A 13 5.08 5.01 21.12
C ASP A 13 6.11 5.51 20.09
N LYS A 14 5.71 6.55 19.33
CA LYS A 14 6.51 7.12 18.24
C LYS A 14 7.83 7.75 18.71
N GLU A 15 7.89 8.27 19.94
CA GLU A 15 9.09 8.91 20.49
C GLU A 15 10.07 7.86 20.97
N VAL A 16 9.56 6.83 21.66
CA VAL A 16 10.37 5.67 22.05
C VAL A 16 10.96 4.97 20.83
N MET A 17 10.18 4.79 19.77
CA MET A 17 10.67 4.16 18.54
C MET A 17 11.72 5.02 17.82
N ALA A 18 11.53 6.34 17.79
CA ALA A 18 12.50 7.25 17.19
C ALA A 18 13.84 7.25 17.93
N ASN A 19 13.81 7.24 19.26
CA ASN A 19 15.02 7.15 20.08
C ASN A 19 15.75 5.83 19.86
N LYS A 20 15.02 4.70 19.81
CA LYS A 20 15.60 3.39 19.47
C LYS A 20 16.26 3.37 18.08
N ALA A 21 15.66 4.04 17.10
CA ALA A 21 16.25 4.15 15.77
C ALA A 21 17.57 4.96 15.79
N VAL A 22 17.60 6.10 16.49
CA VAL A 22 18.81 6.93 16.66
C VAL A 22 19.90 6.15 17.39
N GLU A 23 19.58 5.52 18.53
CA GLU A 23 20.50 4.67 19.29
C GLU A 23 21.05 3.53 18.41
N GLY A 24 20.20 2.90 17.60
CA GLY A 24 20.60 1.88 16.64
C GLY A 24 21.60 2.39 15.61
N LEU A 25 21.40 3.59 15.06
CA LEU A 25 22.34 4.20 14.12
C LEU A 25 23.69 4.52 14.78
N ILE A 26 23.69 5.02 16.01
CA ILE A 26 24.90 5.29 16.80
C ILE A 26 25.65 3.99 17.11
N LEU A 27 24.93 2.97 17.57
CA LEU A 27 25.48 1.65 17.86
C LEU A 27 26.13 1.01 16.62
N LYS A 28 25.58 1.28 15.44
CA LYS A 28 26.13 0.82 14.15
C LYS A 28 27.21 1.75 13.58
N GLY A 29 27.55 2.84 14.27
CA GLY A 29 28.55 3.81 13.83
C GLY A 29 28.16 4.60 12.58
N ILE A 30 26.87 4.65 12.24
CA ILE A 30 26.37 5.39 11.07
C ILE A 30 26.37 6.91 11.35
N ILE A 31 26.04 7.30 12.59
CA ILE A 31 26.06 8.68 13.07
C ILE A 31 26.64 8.73 14.49
N LYS A 32 27.00 9.92 14.96
CA LYS A 32 27.33 10.20 16.37
C LYS A 32 26.24 11.05 17.03
N GLN A 33 26.17 11.01 18.36
CA GLN A 33 25.15 11.71 19.14
C GLN A 33 25.16 13.22 18.86
N GLU A 34 26.34 13.83 18.78
CA GLU A 34 26.55 15.25 18.54
C GLU A 34 26.15 15.71 17.12
N GLN A 35 25.84 14.79 16.21
CA GLN A 35 25.40 15.11 14.85
C GLN A 35 23.87 15.16 14.72
N VAL A 36 23.13 14.82 15.79
CA VAL A 36 21.66 14.78 15.78
C VAL A 36 21.11 16.15 16.12
N GLU A 37 20.74 16.91 15.08
CA GLU A 37 20.14 18.24 15.22
C GLU A 37 18.61 18.19 15.36
N THR A 38 17.97 17.24 14.68
CA THR A 38 16.51 17.14 14.66
C THR A 38 16.10 15.69 14.44
N VAL A 39 15.06 15.27 15.18
CA VAL A 39 14.41 13.97 15.03
C VAL A 39 12.96 14.20 14.63
N PHE A 40 12.56 13.62 13.50
CA PHE A 40 11.18 13.59 13.05
C PHE A 40 10.68 12.15 13.08
N SER A 41 9.48 11.96 13.62
CA SER A 41 8.85 10.65 13.73
C SER A 41 7.36 10.74 13.40
N ILE A 42 6.90 9.78 12.60
CA ILE A 42 5.50 9.62 12.21
C ILE A 42 5.14 8.15 12.23
N LEU A 43 3.95 7.85 12.77
CA LEU A 43 3.35 6.52 12.70
C LEU A 43 2.35 6.50 11.55
N LEU A 44 2.53 5.56 10.63
CA LEU A 44 1.57 5.29 9.55
C LEU A 44 0.71 4.09 9.94
N PRO A 45 -0.61 4.24 10.15
CA PRO A 45 -1.49 3.12 10.51
C PRO A 45 -1.50 1.99 9.47
N TYR A 46 -1.28 2.35 8.21
CA TYR A 46 -1.13 1.41 7.10
C TYR A 46 0.22 1.65 6.41
N GLY A 47 1.17 0.73 6.61
CA GLY A 47 2.48 0.77 5.97
C GLY A 47 2.55 -0.05 4.68
N TYR A 48 2.26 -1.35 4.80
CA TYR A 48 2.46 -2.32 3.72
C TYR A 48 1.19 -3.18 3.51
N PRO A 49 0.68 -3.29 2.27
CA PRO A 49 -0.30 -4.31 1.94
C PRO A 49 0.38 -5.68 1.91
N ILE A 50 0.18 -6.48 2.95
CA ILE A 50 0.85 -7.78 3.10
C ILE A 50 0.29 -8.79 2.07
N PRO A 51 1.14 -9.45 1.27
CA PRO A 51 0.72 -10.47 0.32
C PRO A 51 0.45 -11.81 1.03
N SER A 52 -0.63 -11.88 1.79
CA SER A 52 -1.07 -13.13 2.43
C SER A 52 -1.50 -14.18 1.40
N VAL A 53 -1.53 -15.45 1.82
CA VAL A 53 -1.88 -16.59 0.94
C VAL A 53 -3.28 -16.43 0.33
N GLU A 54 -4.23 -15.96 1.13
CA GLU A 54 -5.64 -15.80 0.74
C GLU A 54 -5.94 -14.44 0.07
N ARG A 55 -4.93 -13.58 -0.09
CA ARG A 55 -5.10 -12.19 -0.56
C ARG A 55 -5.91 -12.13 -1.85
N ASP A 56 -5.53 -12.90 -2.87
CA ASP A 56 -6.11 -12.76 -4.20
C ASP A 56 -7.56 -13.25 -4.27
N SER A 57 -7.91 -14.30 -3.53
CA SER A 57 -9.31 -14.76 -3.42
C SER A 57 -10.18 -13.75 -2.70
N GLU A 58 -9.68 -13.15 -1.62
CA GLU A 58 -10.41 -12.14 -0.86
C GLU A 58 -10.59 -10.84 -1.64
N LEU A 59 -9.55 -10.40 -2.36
CA LEU A 59 -9.64 -9.24 -3.25
C LEU A 59 -10.63 -9.46 -4.38
N LYS A 60 -10.62 -10.64 -5.02
CA LYS A 60 -11.60 -10.96 -6.05
C LYS A 60 -13.03 -10.84 -5.49
N ARG A 61 -13.31 -11.45 -4.34
CA ARG A 61 -14.61 -11.38 -3.66
C ARG A 61 -15.02 -9.93 -3.35
N ALA A 62 -14.10 -9.12 -2.84
CA ALA A 62 -14.35 -7.71 -2.53
C ALA A 62 -14.66 -6.91 -3.80
N HIS A 63 -13.85 -7.04 -4.86
CA HIS A 63 -14.08 -6.35 -6.12
C HIS A 63 -15.37 -6.77 -6.79
N GLU A 64 -15.76 -8.05 -6.74
CA GLU A 64 -17.04 -8.51 -7.28
C GLU A 64 -18.22 -7.80 -6.62
N SER A 65 -18.14 -7.51 -5.31
CA SER A 65 -19.17 -6.78 -4.59
C SER A 65 -19.15 -5.28 -4.91
N LEU A 66 -17.95 -4.68 -4.91
CA LEU A 66 -17.78 -3.24 -5.12
C LEU A 66 -18.12 -2.83 -6.56
N GLU A 67 -17.63 -3.56 -7.56
CA GLU A 67 -17.81 -3.20 -8.97
C GLU A 67 -19.26 -3.40 -9.44
N LYS A 68 -20.02 -4.34 -8.85
CA LYS A 68 -21.49 -4.44 -9.06
C LYS A 68 -22.23 -3.16 -8.66
N ASN A 69 -21.65 -2.37 -7.78
CA ASN A 69 -22.18 -1.10 -7.31
C ASN A 69 -21.45 0.10 -7.93
N GLN A 70 -20.70 -0.11 -9.03
CA GLN A 70 -19.91 0.92 -9.71
C GLN A 70 -18.85 1.58 -8.80
N ILE A 71 -18.35 0.84 -7.80
CA ILE A 71 -17.25 1.27 -6.93
C ILE A 71 -15.98 0.54 -7.36
N TYR A 72 -14.98 1.31 -7.79
CA TYR A 72 -13.73 0.77 -8.33
C TYR A 72 -12.56 1.03 -7.38
N SER A 73 -12.29 0.09 -6.48
CA SER A 73 -11.22 0.22 -5.49
C SER A 73 -9.85 -0.05 -6.11
N ARG A 74 -8.96 0.96 -6.11
CA ARG A 74 -7.61 0.92 -6.68
C ARG A 74 -6.60 1.61 -5.75
N GLY A 75 -5.32 1.51 -6.07
CA GLY A 75 -4.23 2.13 -5.32
C GLY A 75 -3.57 1.19 -4.31
N ARG A 76 -2.66 1.74 -3.49
CA ARG A 76 -1.80 0.95 -2.58
C ARG A 76 -2.61 0.09 -1.61
N PHE A 77 -3.61 0.68 -0.97
CA PHE A 77 -4.49 0.00 -0.02
C PHE A 77 -5.88 -0.29 -0.57
N GLY A 78 -6.33 0.41 -1.61
CA GLY A 78 -7.59 0.06 -2.28
C GLY A 78 -7.48 -1.22 -3.12
N GLY A 79 -6.33 -1.44 -3.76
CA GLY A 79 -6.04 -2.66 -4.51
C GLY A 79 -5.30 -3.74 -3.72
N TRP A 80 -4.61 -3.38 -2.63
CA TRP A 80 -3.87 -4.29 -1.71
C TRP A 80 -2.83 -5.22 -2.37
N LYS A 81 -2.37 -4.91 -3.59
CA LYS A 81 -1.34 -5.70 -4.29
C LYS A 81 -0.01 -4.96 -4.23
N TYR A 82 0.86 -5.37 -3.30
CA TYR A 82 2.15 -4.74 -3.06
C TYR A 82 2.97 -4.58 -4.35
N GLU A 83 3.01 -5.63 -5.17
CA GLU A 83 3.74 -5.71 -6.44
C GLU A 83 3.35 -4.64 -7.46
N VAL A 84 2.17 -4.04 -7.32
CA VAL A 84 1.65 -2.96 -8.18
C VAL A 84 1.22 -1.74 -7.36
N SER A 85 1.93 -1.41 -6.27
CA SER A 85 1.53 -0.37 -5.31
C SER A 85 2.49 0.82 -5.14
N ASN A 86 3.50 0.93 -6.01
CA ASN A 86 4.39 2.08 -6.06
C ASN A 86 3.69 3.30 -6.67
N GLN A 87 4.30 4.47 -6.57
CA GLN A 87 3.70 5.74 -6.99
C GLN A 87 3.26 5.75 -8.46
N ASP A 88 4.13 5.26 -9.34
CA ASP A 88 3.86 5.10 -10.78
C ASP A 88 2.75 4.07 -11.03
N HIS A 89 2.77 2.94 -10.31
CA HIS A 89 1.73 1.93 -10.43
C HIS A 89 0.36 2.49 -10.04
N VAL A 90 0.22 3.11 -8.86
CA VAL A 90 -1.07 3.62 -8.38
C VAL A 90 -1.58 4.77 -9.25
N PHE A 91 -0.67 5.58 -9.80
CA PHE A 91 -1.04 6.59 -10.79
C PHE A 91 -1.63 5.95 -12.05
N MET A 92 -0.95 4.93 -12.59
CA MET A 92 -1.44 4.21 -13.77
C MET A 92 -2.75 3.48 -13.49
N GLN A 93 -2.95 2.91 -12.31
CA GLN A 93 -4.24 2.31 -11.94
C GLN A 93 -5.38 3.33 -12.01
N GLY A 94 -5.16 4.56 -11.52
CA GLY A 94 -6.14 5.63 -11.61
C GLY A 94 -6.44 6.09 -13.03
N LYS A 95 -5.45 6.10 -13.92
CA LYS A 95 -5.64 6.39 -15.34
C LYS A 95 -6.42 5.28 -16.04
N GLU A 96 -5.97 4.04 -15.86
CA GLU A 96 -6.52 2.87 -16.57
C GLU A 96 -7.97 2.56 -16.16
N ILE A 97 -8.35 2.77 -14.90
CA ILE A 97 -9.76 2.60 -14.51
C ILE A 97 -10.67 3.62 -15.22
N ILE A 98 -10.20 4.85 -15.43
CA ILE A 98 -10.96 5.87 -16.16
C ILE A 98 -11.06 5.51 -17.64
N ASP A 99 -9.99 5.01 -18.27
CA ASP A 99 -10.09 4.54 -19.66
C ASP A 99 -11.03 3.34 -19.80
N ARG A 100 -11.05 2.43 -18.82
CA ARG A 100 -12.01 1.32 -18.83
C ARG A 100 -13.45 1.82 -18.83
N ILE A 101 -13.74 2.81 -18.00
CA ILE A 101 -15.10 3.37 -17.86
C ILE A 101 -15.49 4.19 -19.09
N LEU A 102 -14.59 5.01 -19.64
CA LEU A 102 -14.92 5.95 -20.71
C LEU A 102 -14.68 5.41 -22.12
N LEU A 103 -13.69 4.54 -22.29
CA LEU A 103 -13.18 4.09 -23.58
C LEU A 103 -13.27 2.57 -23.77
N ASN A 104 -13.74 1.84 -22.74
CA ASN A 104 -13.75 0.37 -22.72
C ASN A 104 -12.35 -0.26 -22.93
N GLU A 105 -11.29 0.44 -22.53
CA GLU A 105 -9.93 -0.09 -22.57
C GLU A 105 -9.64 -0.94 -21.32
N PRO A 106 -8.97 -2.11 -21.45
CA PRO A 106 -8.70 -2.95 -20.31
C PRO A 106 -7.61 -2.35 -19.40
N GLU A 107 -7.80 -2.47 -18.09
CA GLU A 107 -6.76 -2.22 -17.10
C GLU A 107 -5.62 -3.26 -17.25
N LYS A 108 -4.37 -2.78 -17.29
CA LYS A 108 -3.17 -3.60 -17.50
C LYS A 108 -2.34 -3.71 -16.23
N MET A 109 -2.24 -2.61 -15.48
CA MET A 109 -1.49 -2.49 -14.24
C MET A 109 -2.15 -3.29 -13.11
N TYR A 110 -3.47 -3.20 -12.97
CA TYR A 110 -4.20 -3.86 -11.88
C TYR A 110 -5.17 -4.91 -12.39
N LYS A 111 -5.02 -6.14 -11.88
CA LYS A 111 -5.90 -7.26 -12.21
C LYS A 111 -6.76 -7.62 -11.00
N THR A 112 -8.07 -7.47 -11.14
CA THR A 112 -9.07 -7.77 -10.10
C THR A 112 -9.33 -9.26 -9.92
N GLY A 113 -9.04 -10.08 -10.94
CA GLY A 113 -9.35 -11.52 -10.94
C GLY A 113 -10.82 -11.86 -11.25
N ILE A 114 -11.62 -10.84 -11.53
CA ILE A 114 -13.00 -10.99 -12.00
C ILE A 114 -12.99 -11.43 -13.46
N ASN A 115 -13.85 -12.39 -13.80
CA ASN A 115 -14.16 -12.71 -15.19
C ASN A 115 -15.30 -11.81 -15.63
N TYR A 116 -15.00 -10.79 -16.42
CA TYR A 116 -16.02 -10.00 -17.08
C TYR A 116 -16.50 -10.81 -18.29
N ASP A 117 -17.74 -11.30 -18.25
CA ASP A 117 -18.37 -11.84 -19.45
C ASP A 117 -18.50 -10.71 -20.47
N ARG A 118 -17.97 -10.93 -21.68
CA ARG A 118 -17.89 -9.93 -22.76
C ARG A 118 -19.25 -9.45 -23.30
N ALA A 119 -20.36 -9.82 -22.67
CA ALA A 119 -21.72 -9.61 -23.18
C ALA A 119 -22.38 -8.31 -22.69
N GLU A 120 -21.80 -7.60 -21.73
CA GLU A 120 -22.38 -6.37 -21.16
C GLU A 120 -21.39 -5.18 -21.16
N ALA A 121 -20.57 -5.07 -22.21
CA ALA A 121 -19.73 -3.89 -22.47
C ALA A 121 -20.17 -3.19 -23.76
#